data_AF-A0A377WII0-F1
#
_entry.id   AF-A0A377WII0-F1
#
_cell.length_a   1.000
_cell.length_b   1.000
_cell.length_c   1.000
_cell.angle_alpha   90.00
_cell.angle_beta   90.00
_cell.angle_gamma   90.00
#
_symmetry.space_group_name_H-M   'P 1'
#
loop_
_entity.id
_entity.type
_entity.pdbx_description
1 polymer ?
#
loop_
_entity_poly.entity_id
_entity_poly.type
_entity_poly.pdbx_seq_one_letter_code
_entity_poly.pdbx_strand_id
1 'polypeptide(L)' 'MTDVAGNTSGHSPDFVLTVDTTVAPVSDLQVTDNVGEEQGVVSNGGITDDTTPTLSGTAEPGSTVTIFDKGFK' A
#
# COMPACT_ATOMS: atom_id res chain seq x y z
N MET A 1 30.49 31.37 -12.93
CA MET A 1 30.59 32.85 -13.11
C MET A 1 32.03 33.25 -12.88
N THR A 2 32.61 34.17 -13.66
CA THR A 2 34.02 34.60 -13.49
C THR A 2 34.07 36.00 -12.90
N ASP A 3 34.82 36.19 -11.81
CA ASP A 3 35.06 37.53 -11.27
C ASP A 3 36.12 38.32 -12.06
N VAL A 4 36.28 39.60 -11.73
CA VAL A 4 37.25 40.51 -12.36
C VAL A 4 38.71 40.08 -12.16
N ALA A 5 39.01 39.25 -11.16
CA ALA A 5 40.32 38.67 -10.91
C ALA A 5 40.55 37.34 -11.66
N GLY A 6 39.56 36.86 -12.42
CA GLY A 6 39.64 35.63 -13.20
C GLY A 6 39.22 34.37 -12.45
N ASN A 7 38.68 34.48 -11.23
CA ASN A 7 38.21 33.31 -10.49
C ASN A 7 36.85 32.88 -11.03
N THR A 8 36.77 31.66 -11.58
CA THR A 8 35.50 31.03 -11.96
C THR A 8 34.89 30.28 -10.79
N SER A 9 33.64 30.60 -10.43
CA SER A 9 32.79 29.64 -9.74
C SER A 9 32.33 28.56 -10.72
N GLY A 10 32.51 27.29 -10.34
CA GLY A 10 31.95 26.14 -11.04
C GLY A 10 30.42 26.09 -10.93
N HIS A 11 29.77 25.29 -11.76
CA HIS A 11 28.35 25.00 -11.59
C HIS A 11 28.11 24.22 -10.29
N SER A 12 26.95 24.43 -9.67
CA SER A 12 26.48 23.56 -8.59
C SER A 12 26.23 22.14 -9.15
N PRO A 13 26.35 21.10 -8.31
CA PRO A 13 25.94 19.75 -8.68
C PRO A 13 24.48 19.69 -9.14
N ASP A 14 24.14 18.66 -9.91
CA ASP A 14 22.78 18.40 -10.34
C ASP A 14 21.85 18.18 -9.13
N PHE A 15 20.65 18.74 -9.20
CA PHE A 15 19.59 18.49 -8.23
C PHE A 15 18.62 17.46 -8.81
N VAL A 16 18.45 16.34 -8.11
CA VAL A 16 17.49 15.29 -8.48
C VAL A 16 16.32 15.31 -7.50
N LEU A 17 15.13 15.57 -8.02
CA LEU A 17 13.86 15.41 -7.30
C LEU A 17 13.10 14.23 -7.90
N THR A 18 12.82 13.24 -7.07
CA THR A 18 11.92 12.14 -7.39
C THR A 18 10.59 12.38 -6.71
N VAL A 19 9.53 12.58 -7.49
CA VAL A 19 8.15 12.59 -6.98
C VAL A 19 7.53 11.23 -7.29
N ASP A 20 7.30 10.44 -6.24
CA ASP A 20 6.55 9.19 -6.37
C ASP A 20 5.05 9.49 -6.26
N THR A 21 4.29 8.99 -7.24
CA THR A 21 2.82 9.10 -7.29
C THR A 21 2.18 7.74 -7.51
N THR A 22 2.98 6.67 -7.52
CA THR A 22 2.50 5.31 -7.71
C THR A 22 2.08 4.74 -6.35
N VAL A 23 0.90 4.12 -6.32
CA VAL A 23 0.44 3.38 -5.14
C VAL A 23 0.55 1.90 -5.46
N ALA A 24 1.23 1.14 -4.59
CA ALA A 24 1.27 -0.30 -4.76
C ALA A 24 -0.12 -0.90 -4.47
N PRO A 25 -0.63 -1.83 -5.31
CA PRO A 25 -1.90 -2.49 -5.04
C PRO A 25 -1.79 -3.32 -3.76
N VAL A 26 -2.92 -3.48 -3.06
CA VAL A 26 -3.01 -4.40 -1.93
C VAL A 26 -2.82 -5.85 -2.40
N SER A 27 -2.15 -6.66 -1.60
CA SER A 27 -1.90 -8.08 -1.88
C SER A 27 -2.21 -8.97 -0.68
N ASP A 28 -2.14 -10.28 -0.88
CA ASP A 28 -2.27 -11.31 0.17
C ASP A 28 -3.56 -11.18 1.00
N LEU A 29 -4.63 -10.71 0.36
CA LEU A 29 -5.92 -10.53 1.00
C LEU A 29 -6.50 -11.88 1.43
N GLN A 30 -6.82 -12.01 2.72
CA GLN A 30 -7.45 -13.20 3.27
C GLN A 30 -8.57 -12.84 4.25
N VAL A 31 -9.54 -13.73 4.31
CA VAL A 31 -10.59 -13.79 5.33
C VAL A 31 -10.46 -15.14 6.02
N THR A 32 -10.42 -15.15 7.35
CA THR A 32 -10.30 -16.38 8.14
C THR A 32 -11.47 -16.50 9.12
N ASP A 33 -12.07 -17.68 9.13
CA ASP A 33 -13.12 -18.13 10.05
C ASP A 33 -12.50 -18.94 11.20
N ASN A 34 -12.92 -18.69 12.44
CA ASN A 34 -12.54 -19.48 13.61
C ASN A 34 -13.74 -19.98 14.47
N VAL A 35 -14.94 -20.04 13.89
CA VAL A 35 -16.20 -20.47 14.49
C VAL A 35 -16.74 -21.70 13.75
N GLY A 36 -17.62 -22.47 14.40
CA GLY A 36 -18.33 -23.56 13.73
C GLY A 36 -17.47 -24.77 13.37
N GLU A 37 -18.02 -25.61 12.48
CA GLU A 37 -17.37 -26.84 11.99
C GLU A 37 -16.39 -26.56 10.84
N GLU A 38 -16.64 -25.53 10.04
CA GLU A 38 -15.83 -25.14 8.89
C GLU A 38 -14.96 -23.92 9.22
N GLN A 39 -13.74 -24.18 9.70
CA GLN A 39 -12.79 -23.14 10.10
C GLN A 39 -11.64 -23.00 9.10
N GLY A 40 -10.99 -21.85 9.11
CA GLY A 40 -9.80 -21.55 8.32
C GLY A 40 -10.05 -20.49 7.25
N VAL A 41 -9.26 -20.53 6.18
CA VAL A 41 -9.33 -19.51 5.12
C VAL A 41 -10.62 -19.66 4.34
N VAL A 42 -11.41 -18.59 4.30
CA VAL A 42 -12.61 -18.49 3.48
C VAL A 42 -12.17 -18.21 2.04
N SER A 43 -12.40 -19.17 1.15
CA SER A 43 -12.09 -19.02 -0.27
C SER A 43 -12.97 -17.94 -0.92
N ASN A 44 -12.52 -17.38 -2.05
CA ASN A 44 -13.32 -16.38 -2.77
C ASN A 44 -14.70 -16.94 -3.18
N GLY A 45 -15.76 -16.23 -2.79
CA GLY A 45 -17.15 -16.69 -2.96
C GLY A 45 -17.63 -17.71 -1.92
N GLY A 46 -16.79 -18.04 -0.94
CA GLY A 46 -17.14 -18.86 0.22
C GLY A 46 -18.03 -18.12 1.21
N ILE A 47 -18.43 -18.86 2.25
CA ILE A 47 -19.27 -18.37 3.35
C ILE A 47 -18.55 -18.63 4.67
N THR A 48 -18.93 -17.88 5.70
CA THR A 48 -18.43 -17.99 7.08
C THR A 48 -19.60 -17.79 8.03
N ASP A 49 -19.64 -18.53 9.12
CA ASP A 49 -20.61 -18.32 10.22
C ASP A 49 -20.00 -17.53 11.39
N ASP A 50 -18.72 -17.18 11.31
CA ASP A 50 -18.04 -16.26 12.22
C ASP A 50 -18.56 -14.83 12.04
N THR A 51 -19.09 -14.26 13.14
CA THR A 51 -19.53 -12.86 13.20
C THR A 51 -18.39 -11.84 13.32
N THR A 52 -17.17 -12.33 13.53
CA THR A 52 -15.93 -11.56 13.72
C THR A 52 -14.77 -12.11 12.88
N PRO A 53 -14.95 -12.23 11.55
CA PRO A 53 -13.93 -12.82 10.70
C PRO A 53 -12.63 -12.00 10.75
N THR A 54 -11.50 -12.70 10.68
CA THR A 54 -10.19 -12.03 10.64
C THR A 54 -9.85 -11.66 9.20
N LEU A 55 -9.65 -10.37 8.94
CA LEU A 55 -9.19 -9.83 7.65
C LEU A 55 -7.69 -9.54 7.72
N SER A 56 -6.93 -10.01 6.72
CA SER A 56 -5.50 -9.74 6.62
C SER A 56 -5.09 -9.42 5.17
N GLY A 57 -3.94 -8.78 5.02
CA GLY A 57 -3.38 -8.38 3.74
C GLY A 57 -2.14 -7.50 3.88
N THR A 58 -1.53 -7.19 2.74
CA THR A 58 -0.36 -6.31 2.62
C THR A 58 -0.74 -5.05 1.86
N ALA A 59 -0.31 -3.89 2.35
CA ALA A 59 -0.52 -2.60 1.72
C ALA A 59 0.72 -1.71 1.88
N GLU A 60 0.82 -0.69 1.04
CA GLU A 60 1.92 0.28 1.11
C GLU A 60 1.91 1.05 2.45
N PRO A 61 3.06 1.23 3.11
CA PRO A 61 3.13 2.01 4.35
C PRO A 61 2.56 3.42 4.18
N GLY A 62 1.68 3.84 5.09
CA GLY A 62 1.05 5.15 5.05
C GLY A 62 -0.17 5.25 4.12
N SER A 63 -0.50 4.19 3.38
CA SER A 63 -1.74 4.12 2.60
C SER A 63 -2.98 3.89 3.48
N THR A 64 -4.16 4.15 2.93
CA THR A 64 -5.45 3.84 3.56
C THR A 64 -6.04 2.59 2.91
N VAL A 65 -6.36 1.58 3.71
CA VAL A 65 -7.08 0.38 3.27
C VAL A 65 -8.56 0.55 3.54
N THR A 66 -9.40 0.33 2.52
CA THR A 66 -10.86 0.38 2.64
C THR A 66 -11.44 -0.99 2.32
N ILE A 67 -12.31 -1.48 3.21
CA ILE A 67 -13.00 -2.76 3.07
C ILE A 67 -14.47 -2.48 2.71
N PHE A 68 -14.99 -3.19 1.73
CA PHE A 68 -16.36 -3.04 1.25
C PHE A 68 -17.14 -4.33 1.45
N ASP A 69 -18.31 -4.23 2.09
CA ASP A 69 -19.31 -5.30 2.09
C ASP A 69 -20.35 -5.02 0.99
N LYS A 70 -20.67 -6.04 0.19
CA LYS A 70 -21.65 -5.98 -0.93
C LYS A 70 -21.32 -4.98 -2.06
N GLY A 71 -20.05 -4.57 -2.18
CA GLY A 71 -19.55 -3.85 -3.35
C GLY A 71 -19.96 -2.37 -3.46
N PHE A 72 -20.48 -1.75 -2.40
CA PHE A 72 -20.74 -0.31 -2.39
C PHE A 72 -19.50 0.45 -1.92
N LYS A 73 -19.03 1.38 -2.76
CA LYS A 73 -17.98 2.34 -2.42
C LYS A 73 -18.54 3.59 -1.77
#